data_AF-A0A7Y4ZPU4-F1
#
_entry.id   AF-A0A7Y4ZPU4-F1
#
_cell.length_a   1.000
_cell.length_b   1.000
_cell.length_c   1.000
_cell.angle_alpha   90.00
_cell.angle_beta   90.00
_cell.angle_gamma   90.00
#
_symmetry.space_group_name_H-M   'P 1'
#
loop_
_entity.id
_entity.type
_entity.pdbx_description
1 polymer ?
#
loop_
_entity_poly.entity_id
_entity_poly.type
_entity_poly.pdbx_seq_one_letter_code
_entity_poly.pdbx_strand_id
1 'polypeptide(L)'
;MRFALVAPAVALLSLLAGCPEPQPPSLPTEKPAQPGRGVACENEVGLVCPAGQEDGCPRTTVHVCIAKNQAAGPACELEIALVCTAGFVDACSLTPSPSKAHLCVAH
;
A
#
# COMPACT_ATOMS: atom_id res chain seq x y z
N MET A 1 -60.33 -30.13 -21.40
CA MET A 1 -60.17 -31.60 -21.32
C MET A 1 -58.93 -31.89 -20.48
N ARG A 2 -59.08 -32.76 -19.48
CA ARG A 2 -58.07 -33.19 -18.49
C ARG A 2 -57.11 -34.22 -19.11
N PHE A 3 -55.84 -34.23 -18.69
CA PHE A 3 -54.97 -35.39 -18.37
C PHE A 3 -53.72 -34.78 -17.68
N ALA A 4 -53.57 -34.73 -16.34
CA ALA A 4 -53.31 -35.77 -15.34
C ALA A 4 -51.87 -36.35 -15.38
N LEU A 5 -51.26 -36.45 -14.17
CA LEU A 5 -50.22 -37.42 -13.73
C LEU A 5 -48.75 -37.06 -14.14
N VAL A 6 -47.67 -37.16 -13.35
CA VAL A 6 -47.28 -37.89 -12.11
C VAL A 6 -46.03 -37.19 -11.51
N ALA A 7 -45.90 -37.11 -10.19
CA ALA A 7 -44.63 -36.79 -9.50
C ALA A 7 -43.75 -38.05 -9.34
N PRO A 8 -42.42 -37.91 -9.24
CA PRO A 8 -41.85 -38.31 -7.95
C PRO A 8 -40.70 -37.42 -7.46
N ALA A 9 -40.58 -37.45 -6.13
CA ALA A 9 -39.50 -36.92 -5.34
C ALA A 9 -38.13 -37.45 -5.79
N VAL A 10 -37.15 -36.55 -5.80
CA VAL A 10 -35.77 -36.92 -5.52
C VAL A 10 -35.31 -36.03 -4.38
N ALA A 11 -35.42 -36.59 -3.17
CA ALA A 11 -34.68 -36.13 -2.03
C ALA A 11 -33.19 -36.34 -2.33
N LEU A 12 -32.42 -35.26 -2.40
CA LEU A 12 -30.97 -35.31 -2.32
C LEU A 12 -30.56 -34.55 -1.07
N LEU A 13 -30.52 -35.31 0.02
CA LEU A 13 -29.67 -35.03 1.18
C LEU A 13 -28.28 -34.67 0.67
N SER A 14 -27.88 -33.42 0.85
CA SER A 14 -26.46 -33.05 0.84
C SER A 14 -26.07 -32.71 2.26
N LEU A 15 -25.69 -33.76 3.01
CA LEU A 15 -24.71 -33.64 4.09
C LEU A 15 -23.39 -33.23 3.44
N LEU A 16 -23.04 -31.95 3.53
CA LEU A 16 -21.66 -31.53 3.42
C LEU A 16 -21.39 -30.54 4.54
N ALA A 17 -20.61 -31.05 5.49
CA ALA A 17 -19.65 -30.36 6.34
C ALA A 17 -19.79 -28.85 6.40
N GLY A 18 -20.00 -28.34 7.62
CA GLY A 18 -19.70 -26.96 7.94
C GLY A 18 -18.31 -26.61 7.40
N CYS A 19 -18.29 -25.75 6.40
CA CYS A 19 -17.10 -24.98 6.10
C CYS A 19 -16.91 -24.04 7.29
N PRO A 20 -15.79 -24.08 8.03
CA PRO A 20 -15.45 -22.93 8.84
C PRO A 20 -15.39 -21.74 7.89
N GLU A 21 -16.27 -20.77 8.12
CA GLU A 21 -16.25 -19.48 7.45
C GLU A 21 -14.81 -18.94 7.56
N PRO A 22 -14.12 -18.64 6.46
CA PRO A 22 -12.81 -18.01 6.54
C PRO A 22 -13.00 -16.68 7.26
N GLN A 23 -12.55 -16.57 8.51
CA GLN A 23 -12.48 -15.29 9.17
C GLN A 23 -11.52 -14.43 8.35
N PRO A 24 -11.97 -13.33 7.73
CA PRO A 24 -11.06 -12.47 7.01
C PRO A 24 -9.99 -12.00 8.02
N PRO A 25 -8.70 -12.05 7.66
CA PRO A 25 -7.67 -11.53 8.53
C PRO A 25 -7.99 -10.06 8.79
N SER A 26 -8.18 -9.70 10.06
CA SER A 26 -8.31 -8.32 10.50
C SER A 26 -6.97 -7.63 10.26
N LEU A 27 -6.75 -7.14 9.04
CA LEU A 27 -5.61 -6.29 8.75
C LEU A 27 -5.80 -4.96 9.50
N PRO A 28 -4.73 -4.41 10.10
CA PRO A 28 -4.77 -3.06 10.64
C PRO A 28 -5.29 -2.12 9.54
N THR A 29 -6.07 -1.10 9.93
CA THR A 29 -6.67 -0.14 9.01
C THR A 29 -5.55 0.56 8.22
N GLU A 30 -5.14 -0.03 7.10
CA GLU A 30 -4.23 0.59 6.16
C GLU A 30 -5.05 1.65 5.44
N LYS A 31 -4.81 2.90 5.86
CA LYS A 31 -5.04 4.11 5.07
C LYS A 31 -4.81 3.75 3.59
N PRO A 32 -5.74 4.07 2.67
CA PRO A 32 -5.64 3.63 1.28
C PRO A 32 -4.22 3.92 0.76
N ALA A 33 -3.45 2.87 0.49
CA ALA A 33 -2.18 3.01 -0.18
C ALA A 33 -2.49 3.69 -1.51
N GLN A 34 -2.06 4.95 -1.66
CA GLN A 34 -2.25 5.67 -2.90
C GLN A 34 -1.63 4.81 -4.01
N PRO A 35 -2.31 4.66 -5.16
CA PRO A 35 -1.78 3.86 -6.26
C PRO A 35 -0.36 4.37 -6.59
N GLY A 36 0.63 3.49 -6.45
CA GLY A 36 2.04 3.79 -6.69
C GLY A 36 2.93 3.94 -5.45
N ARG A 37 2.40 4.19 -4.23
CA ARG A 37 3.27 4.38 -3.06
C ARG A 37 4.06 3.10 -2.74
N GLY A 38 5.37 3.21 -2.64
CA GLY A 38 6.26 2.07 -2.36
C GLY A 38 6.53 1.16 -3.57
N VAL A 39 5.97 1.49 -4.75
CA VAL A 39 6.32 0.82 -6.00
C VAL A 39 7.71 1.27 -6.44
N ALA A 40 8.51 0.34 -6.98
CA ALA A 40 9.84 0.66 -7.46
C ALA A 40 9.78 1.67 -8.61
N CYS A 41 10.72 2.61 -8.61
CA CYS A 41 10.81 3.71 -9.56
C CYS A 41 10.97 3.30 -11.02
N GLU A 42 11.43 2.08 -11.26
CA GLU A 42 11.59 1.47 -12.58
C GLU A 42 10.24 1.14 -13.21
N ASN A 43 9.16 1.08 -12.42
CA ASN A 43 7.81 0.90 -12.95
C ASN A 43 7.29 2.26 -13.44
N GLU A 44 6.73 2.31 -14.64
CA GLU A 44 6.17 3.53 -15.24
C GLU A 44 4.80 3.90 -14.62
N VAL A 45 4.76 4.02 -13.30
CA VAL A 45 3.63 4.50 -12.51
C VAL A 45 3.94 5.91 -12.00
N GLY A 46 2.91 6.71 -11.74
CA GLY A 46 3.08 8.03 -11.12
C GLY A 46 2.38 8.06 -9.78
N LEU A 47 3.02 8.66 -8.77
CA LEU A 47 2.39 8.88 -7.48
C LEU A 47 1.76 10.28 -7.41
N VAL A 48 0.44 10.31 -7.19
CA VAL A 48 -0.27 11.58 -6.98
C VAL A 48 -0.07 12.04 -5.54
N CYS A 49 0.75 13.07 -5.36
CA CYS A 49 1.06 13.62 -4.05
C CYS A 49 0.13 14.78 -3.65
N PRO A 50 -0.11 14.97 -2.34
CA PRO A 50 -0.86 16.11 -1.82
C PRO A 50 -0.28 17.47 -2.23
N ALA A 51 -1.04 18.54 -2.04
CA ALA A 51 -0.55 19.90 -2.23
C ALA A 51 0.73 20.15 -1.40
N GLY A 52 1.74 20.75 -2.03
CA GLY A 52 3.05 20.98 -1.41
C GLY A 52 4.00 19.78 -1.44
N GLN A 53 3.60 18.66 -2.04
CA GLN A 53 4.44 17.47 -2.22
C GLN A 53 4.60 17.10 -3.70
N GLU A 54 5.66 16.35 -4.00
CA GLU A 54 5.96 15.83 -5.34
C GLU A 54 6.38 14.37 -5.25
N ASP A 55 6.29 13.66 -6.38
CA ASP A 55 6.81 12.30 -6.48
C ASP A 55 8.33 12.32 -6.31
N GLY A 56 8.79 11.63 -5.27
CA GLY A 56 10.19 11.56 -4.87
C GLY A 56 11.04 10.66 -5.75
N CYS A 57 10.45 9.93 -6.69
CA CYS A 57 11.15 8.97 -7.54
C CYS A 57 12.49 9.44 -8.18
N PRO A 58 12.69 10.69 -8.65
CA PRO A 58 14.01 11.15 -9.10
C PRO A 58 15.11 11.16 -8.02
N ARG A 59 14.74 10.97 -6.75
CA ARG A 59 15.59 11.07 -5.55
C ARG A 59 15.49 9.84 -4.63
N THR A 60 14.62 8.89 -4.97
CA THR A 60 14.32 7.69 -4.18
C THR A 60 14.31 6.45 -5.08
N THR A 61 14.34 5.26 -4.49
CA THR A 61 14.25 3.97 -5.20
C THR A 61 12.81 3.52 -5.42
N VAL A 62 11.87 4.14 -4.68
CA VAL A 62 10.44 3.88 -4.79
C VAL A 62 9.68 5.19 -4.91
N HIS A 63 8.50 5.14 -5.51
CA HIS A 63 7.57 6.25 -5.54
C HIS A 63 7.07 6.56 -4.12
N VAL A 64 7.43 7.75 -3.62
CA VAL A 64 7.02 8.24 -2.30
C VAL A 64 6.89 9.75 -2.36
N CYS A 65 5.91 10.31 -1.66
CA CYS A 65 5.75 11.76 -1.65
C CYS A 65 6.79 12.41 -0.75
N ILE A 66 7.45 13.42 -1.29
CA ILE A 66 8.41 14.29 -0.58
C ILE A 66 7.94 15.73 -0.63
N ALA A 67 8.42 16.57 0.28
CA ALA A 67 8.13 18.00 0.25
C ALA A 67 8.70 18.64 -1.03
N LYS A 68 7.91 19.50 -1.69
CA LYS A 68 8.37 20.24 -2.88
C LYS A 68 9.57 21.11 -2.54
N ASN A 69 10.53 21.17 -3.44
CA ASN A 69 11.76 21.97 -3.29
C ASN A 69 12.60 21.61 -2.06
N GLN A 70 12.40 20.43 -1.46
CA GLN A 70 13.29 19.99 -0.39
C GLN A 70 14.68 19.69 -0.97
N ALA A 71 15.72 20.28 -0.39
CA ALA A 71 17.09 19.88 -0.67
C ALA A 71 17.37 18.51 -0.06
N ALA A 72 18.05 17.64 -0.80
CA ALA A 72 18.60 16.41 -0.23
C ALA A 72 19.64 16.79 0.82
N GLY A 73 19.54 16.15 1.99
CA GLY A 73 20.51 16.28 3.07
C GLY A 73 21.81 15.53 2.77
N PRO A 74 22.65 15.32 3.80
CA PRO A 74 23.83 14.46 3.69
C PRO A 74 23.45 13.04 3.26
N ALA A 75 24.45 12.28 2.84
CA ALA A 75 24.28 10.86 2.51
C ALA A 75 23.89 10.06 3.76
N CYS A 76 23.07 9.01 3.61
CA CYS A 76 22.58 8.20 4.74
C CYS A 76 23.72 7.50 5.51
N GLU A 77 24.89 7.33 4.88
CA GLU A 77 26.09 6.76 5.52
C GLU A 77 26.68 7.70 6.57
N LEU A 78 26.40 9.00 6.47
CA LEU A 78 26.67 9.95 7.54
C LEU A 78 25.50 9.81 8.51
N GLU A 79 25.73 9.25 9.71
CA GLU A 79 24.70 8.98 10.74
C GLU A 79 24.14 10.28 11.38
N ILE A 80 23.64 11.18 10.54
CA ILE A 80 23.12 12.51 10.88
C ILE A 80 21.62 12.49 10.66
N ALA A 81 20.82 12.41 11.72
CA ALA A 81 19.38 12.42 11.58
C ALA A 81 18.88 13.77 11.02
N LEU A 82 18.07 13.72 9.95
CA LEU A 82 17.36 14.89 9.46
C LEU A 82 16.05 15.05 10.22
N VAL A 83 15.87 16.19 10.87
CA VAL A 83 14.62 16.52 11.55
C VAL A 83 13.58 16.91 10.52
N CYS A 84 12.58 16.05 10.35
CA CYS A 84 11.46 16.28 9.47
C CYS A 84 10.28 16.95 10.19
N THR A 85 9.50 17.72 9.44
CA THR A 85 8.26 18.32 9.95
C THR A 85 7.19 17.26 10.21
N ALA A 86 6.16 17.61 10.98
CA ALA A 86 5.12 16.67 11.36
C ALA A 86 4.47 15.98 10.14
N GLY A 87 4.35 14.65 10.20
CA GLY A 87 3.83 13.82 9.10
C GLY A 87 4.89 13.38 8.08
N PHE A 88 6.15 13.76 8.28
CA PHE A 88 7.28 13.28 7.50
C PHE A 88 8.25 12.52 8.40
N VAL A 89 8.94 11.55 7.80
CA VAL A 89 10.02 10.80 8.41
C VAL A 89 11.25 10.89 7.53
N ASP A 90 12.41 10.73 8.16
CA ASP A 90 13.66 10.64 7.43
C ASP A 90 13.73 9.32 6.65
N ALA A 91 13.95 9.41 5.34
CA ALA A 91 14.08 8.26 4.46
C ALA A 91 15.14 7.27 4.97
N CYS A 92 16.27 7.76 5.48
CA CYS A 92 17.35 6.90 5.98
C CYS A 92 16.94 6.09 7.23
N SER A 93 15.86 6.48 7.92
CA SER A 93 15.32 5.74 9.08
C SER A 93 14.36 4.61 8.70
N LEU A 94 14.02 4.47 7.41
CA LEU A 94 13.15 3.41 6.91
C LEU A 94 13.95 2.17 6.50
N THR A 95 13.37 0.98 6.66
CA THR A 95 14.01 -0.29 6.29
C THR A 95 13.09 -1.09 5.35
N PRO A 96 13.47 -1.31 4.08
CA PRO A 96 14.66 -0.77 3.41
C PRO A 96 14.57 0.75 3.19
N SER A 97 15.70 1.46 3.22
CA SER A 97 15.72 2.90 2.97
C SER A 97 15.35 3.19 1.52
N PRO A 98 14.35 4.05 1.25
CA PRO A 98 13.98 4.44 -0.09
C PRO A 98 14.96 5.47 -0.68
N SER A 99 15.95 5.98 0.06
CA SER A 99 16.93 6.94 -0.47
C SER A 99 18.35 6.67 0.00
N LYS A 100 19.32 7.24 -0.72
CA LYS A 100 20.74 7.29 -0.32
C LYS A 100 21.10 8.56 0.44
N ALA A 101 20.18 9.51 0.53
CA ALA A 101 20.37 10.76 1.24
C ALA A 101 19.22 11.03 2.19
N HIS A 102 19.48 11.83 3.22
CA HIS A 102 18.47 12.26 4.16
C HIS A 102 17.42 13.11 3.45
N LEU A 103 16.19 12.60 3.40
CA LEU A 103 15.05 13.21 2.74
C LEU A 103 13.81 13.03 3.61
N CYS A 104 12.93 14.03 3.63
CA CYS A 104 11.71 13.97 4.41
C CYS A 104 10.62 13.39 3.52
N VAL A 105 10.30 12.12 3.76
CA VAL A 105 9.27 11.38 3.03
C VAL A 105 7.99 11.34 3.86
N ALA A 106 6.84 11.48 3.20
CA ALA A 106 5.55 11.38 3.88
C ALA A 106 5.36 9.95 4.40
N HIS A 107 4.97 9.82 5.68
CA HIS A 107 4.67 8.54 6.34
C HIS A 107 3.16 8.28 6.48
#